data_AF-A0A7C0ZN25-F1
#
_entry.id   AF-A0A7C0ZN25-F1
#
_cell.length_a   1.000
_cell.length_b   1.000
_cell.length_c   1.000
_cell.angle_alpha   90.00
_cell.angle_beta   90.00
_cell.angle_gamma   90.00
#
_symmetry.space_group_name_H-M   'P 1'
#
loop_
_entity.id
_entity.type
_entity.pdbx_description
1 polymer ?
#
loop_
_entity_poly.entity_id
_entity_poly.type
_entity_poly.pdbx_seq_one_letter_code
_entity_poly.pdbx_strand_id
1 'polypeptide(L)'
;MSEEEWEEVLDPDVYSIALDKAVGIVNAMKKAWEYVQPVYEKLEDKIRSEVRILREPSNSYNVIAVDSTFTPTISLRGIRTGFILLAAVTYPKPERPLFRLKTFKDKFDEEEEPSSLPSAVAKKAEILVMRDLLRKREDFDVLVRDGDFPPANALFSSKIWAGLTELAHEVMKTAKEKNKGLVGLVKRISTSMIAYKFLGDELIRIIEEAPRKAYKSVVSDLLSDPVLGWLMLDAGEYIEIGRYGDEFGDLKFAVSYFSTMVKRKESY
;
A
#
# COMPACT_ATOMS: atom_id res chain seq x y z
N MET A 1 -45.19 14.82 -10.72
CA MET A 1 -43.85 14.59 -10.14
C MET A 1 -44.00 14.75 -8.64
N SER A 2 -44.29 13.66 -7.93
CA SER A 2 -44.24 13.63 -6.48
C SER A 2 -42.83 13.25 -6.08
N GLU A 3 -42.22 14.03 -5.20
CA GLU A 3 -41.02 13.64 -4.48
C GLU A 3 -41.34 12.35 -3.72
N GLU A 4 -40.75 11.23 -4.13
CA GLU A 4 -40.70 10.03 -3.31
C GLU A 4 -39.82 10.36 -2.10
N GLU A 5 -40.46 10.70 -0.98
CA GLU A 5 -39.84 10.65 0.34
C GLU A 5 -39.39 9.21 0.56
N TRP A 6 -38.08 8.99 0.50
CA TRP A 6 -37.49 7.74 0.95
C TRP A 6 -37.69 7.64 2.47
N GLU A 7 -38.74 6.98 2.91
CA GLU A 7 -38.83 6.53 4.31
C GLU A 7 -37.75 5.47 4.52
N GLU A 8 -36.59 5.90 5.02
CA GLU A 8 -35.58 5.02 5.59
C GLU A 8 -36.14 4.42 6.89
N VAL A 9 -36.96 3.38 6.76
CA VAL A 9 -37.36 2.54 7.90
C VAL A 9 -36.20 1.59 8.19
N LEU A 10 -35.14 2.12 8.82
CA LEU A 10 -34.23 1.25 9.55
C LEU A 10 -35.00 0.70 10.75
N ASP A 11 -35.15 -0.63 10.79
CA ASP A 11 -35.70 -1.35 11.93
C ASP A 11 -35.10 -0.79 13.24
N PRO A 12 -35.92 -0.32 14.20
CA PRO A 12 -35.42 0.30 15.44
C PRO A 12 -34.44 -0.57 16.23
N ASP A 13 -34.55 -1.89 16.14
CA ASP A 13 -33.63 -2.84 16.78
C ASP A 13 -32.31 -2.91 16.01
N VAL A 14 -32.33 -2.85 14.68
CA VAL A 14 -31.12 -2.76 13.86
C VAL A 14 -30.41 -1.42 14.08
N TYR A 15 -31.18 -0.33 14.14
CA TYR A 15 -30.65 1.00 14.42
C TYR A 15 -30.02 1.09 15.81
N SER A 16 -30.68 0.58 16.85
CA SER A 16 -30.15 0.59 18.22
C SER A 16 -28.87 -0.25 18.34
N ILE A 17 -28.81 -1.44 17.75
CA ILE A 17 -27.59 -2.27 17.72
C ILE A 17 -26.46 -1.56 16.95
N ALA A 18 -26.77 -0.91 15.83
CA ALA A 18 -25.79 -0.15 15.06
C ALA A 18 -25.26 1.05 15.85
N LEU A 19 -26.14 1.77 16.55
CA LEU A 19 -25.80 2.90 17.39
C LEU A 19 -24.92 2.47 18.58
N ASP A 20 -25.27 1.39 19.28
CA ASP A 20 -24.47 0.85 20.39
C ASP A 20 -23.07 0.44 19.93
N LYS A 21 -22.96 -0.19 18.75
CA LYS A 21 -21.67 -0.50 18.13
C LYS A 21 -20.89 0.77 17.78
N ALA A 22 -21.53 1.76 17.18
CA ALA A 22 -20.90 3.04 16.83
C ALA A 22 -20.38 3.76 18.08
N VAL A 23 -21.17 3.84 19.15
CA VAL A 23 -20.77 4.40 20.45
C VAL A 23 -19.57 3.63 21.03
N GLY A 24 -19.58 2.29 20.94
CA GLY A 24 -18.45 1.46 21.33
C GLY A 24 -17.16 1.79 20.57
N ILE A 25 -17.25 1.95 19.25
CA ILE A 25 -16.13 2.33 18.38
C ILE A 25 -15.61 3.73 18.72
N VAL A 26 -16.50 4.72 18.84
CA VAL A 26 -16.13 6.11 19.18
C VAL A 26 -15.43 6.16 20.54
N ASN A 27 -15.94 5.46 21.54
CA ASN A 27 -15.31 5.39 22.86
C ASN A 27 -13.93 4.71 22.82
N ALA A 28 -13.76 3.68 21.99
CA ALA A 28 -12.47 3.04 21.78
C ALA A 28 -11.48 3.99 21.09
N MET A 29 -11.92 4.73 20.06
CA MET A 29 -11.13 5.75 19.39
C MET A 29 -10.73 6.88 20.32
N LYS A 30 -11.64 7.38 21.16
CA LYS A 30 -11.34 8.45 22.13
C LYS A 30 -10.26 8.03 23.11
N LYS A 31 -10.38 6.84 23.70
CA LYS A 31 -9.37 6.31 24.63
C LYS A 31 -8.04 6.00 23.94
N ALA A 32 -8.09 5.48 22.72
CA ALA A 32 -6.89 5.25 21.92
C ALA A 32 -6.21 6.59 21.60
N TRP A 33 -6.97 7.62 21.26
CA TRP A 33 -6.49 8.99 21.04
C TRP A 33 -5.82 9.57 22.28
N GLU A 34 -6.48 9.52 23.44
CA GLU A 34 -5.91 9.97 24.72
C GLU A 34 -4.58 9.26 25.04
N TYR A 35 -4.46 7.99 24.67
CA TYR A 35 -3.25 7.21 24.84
C TYR A 35 -2.13 7.59 23.85
N VAL A 36 -2.46 7.83 22.57
CA VAL A 36 -1.46 8.15 21.54
C VAL A 36 -1.13 9.63 21.47
N GLN A 37 -1.97 10.53 21.98
CA GLN A 37 -1.78 11.98 21.89
C GLN A 37 -0.36 12.41 22.35
N PRO A 38 0.19 11.93 23.49
CA PRO A 38 1.55 12.27 23.88
C PRO A 38 2.63 11.77 22.89
N VAL A 39 2.33 10.70 22.15
CA VAL A 39 3.20 10.18 21.08
C VAL A 39 3.17 11.11 19.86
N TYR A 40 1.99 11.64 19.51
CA TYR A 40 1.84 12.63 18.45
C TYR A 40 2.62 13.90 18.75
N GLU A 41 2.51 14.44 19.96
CA GLU A 41 3.23 15.64 20.38
C GLU A 41 4.76 15.44 20.27
N LYS A 42 5.27 14.26 20.63
CA LYS A 42 6.70 13.91 20.44
C LYS A 42 7.10 13.75 18.96
N LEU A 43 6.19 13.25 18.13
CA LEU A 43 6.42 12.96 16.72
C LEU A 43 6.37 14.24 15.88
N GLU A 44 5.49 15.19 16.22
CA GLU A 44 5.24 16.40 15.45
C GLU A 44 6.53 17.20 15.24
N ASP A 45 7.23 17.57 16.31
CA ASP A 45 8.49 18.34 16.21
C ASP A 45 9.55 17.62 15.37
N LYS A 46 9.70 16.30 15.57
CA LYS A 46 10.65 15.48 14.82
C LYS A 46 10.31 15.43 13.33
N ILE A 47 9.04 15.20 13.02
CA ILE A 47 8.54 15.11 11.65
C ILE A 47 8.69 16.46 10.95
N ARG A 48 8.19 17.53 11.55
CA ARG A 48 8.27 18.88 10.98
C ARG A 48 9.71 19.31 10.70
N SER A 49 10.68 18.88 11.53
CA SER A 49 12.10 19.16 11.29
C SER A 49 12.70 18.51 10.04
N GLU A 50 12.09 17.43 9.54
CA GLU A 50 12.54 16.69 8.35
C GLU A 50 11.65 16.93 7.11
N VAL A 51 10.60 17.74 7.25
CA VAL A 51 9.69 18.05 6.14
C VAL A 51 10.43 18.76 5.00
N ARG A 52 10.16 18.29 3.79
CA ARG A 52 10.61 18.90 2.55
C ARG A 52 9.40 19.31 1.72
N ILE A 53 9.57 20.36 0.94
CA ILE A 53 8.54 20.87 0.03
C ILE A 53 8.85 20.36 -1.38
N LEU A 54 7.85 19.76 -2.03
CA LEU A 54 7.90 19.43 -3.45
C LEU A 54 8.09 20.72 -4.23
N ARG A 55 9.23 20.81 -4.91
CA ARG A 55 9.52 21.90 -5.83
C ARG A 55 9.09 21.50 -7.24
N GLU A 56 8.94 22.50 -8.11
CA GLU A 56 8.81 22.23 -9.53
C GLU A 56 9.96 21.33 -10.00
N PRO A 57 9.66 20.33 -10.83
CA PRO A 57 10.68 19.40 -11.29
C PRO A 57 11.76 20.16 -12.06
N SER A 58 13.01 20.01 -11.62
CA SER A 58 14.16 20.69 -12.24
C SER A 58 14.47 20.18 -13.66
N ASN A 59 13.91 19.03 -14.04
CA ASN A 59 14.08 18.40 -15.35
C ASN A 59 12.72 17.93 -15.88
N SER A 60 12.54 17.96 -17.20
CA SER A 60 11.45 17.27 -17.86
C SER A 60 11.75 15.77 -17.94
N TYR A 61 10.92 14.94 -17.31
CA TYR A 61 11.00 13.48 -17.41
C TYR A 61 9.86 12.95 -18.28
N ASN A 62 10.21 12.06 -19.21
CA ASN A 62 9.23 11.21 -19.87
C ASN A 62 8.94 10.02 -18.96
N VAL A 63 7.71 9.96 -18.44
CA VAL A 63 7.28 8.93 -17.50
C VAL A 63 6.35 7.97 -18.22
N ILE A 64 6.53 6.66 -18.01
CA ILE A 64 5.51 5.67 -18.31
C ILE A 64 4.91 5.17 -16.99
N ALA A 65 3.63 5.41 -16.77
CA ALA A 65 2.90 4.88 -15.63
C ALA A 65 2.15 3.61 -16.03
N VAL A 66 2.30 2.54 -15.25
CA VAL A 66 1.67 1.23 -15.44
C VAL A 66 0.70 0.98 -14.29
N ASP A 67 -0.54 0.67 -14.63
CA ASP A 67 -1.60 0.33 -13.70
C ASP A 67 -2.43 -0.84 -14.25
N SER A 68 -3.18 -1.51 -13.37
CA SER A 68 -4.12 -2.55 -13.76
C SER A 68 -5.43 -2.46 -13.00
N THR A 69 -6.50 -2.83 -13.69
CA THR A 69 -7.81 -3.07 -13.07
C THR A 69 -8.28 -4.47 -13.44
N PHE A 70 -9.06 -5.10 -12.56
CA PHE A 70 -9.55 -6.44 -12.79
C PHE A 70 -11.03 -6.56 -12.46
N THR A 71 -11.72 -7.41 -13.21
CA THR A 71 -13.13 -7.70 -12.96
C THR A 71 -13.27 -8.60 -11.73
N PRO A 72 -14.40 -8.54 -11.00
CA PRO A 72 -14.76 -9.58 -10.05
C PRO A 72 -14.62 -10.97 -10.69
N THR A 73 -14.13 -11.94 -9.93
CA THR A 73 -13.95 -13.31 -10.42
C THR A 73 -15.30 -13.99 -10.61
N ILE A 74 -15.50 -14.59 -11.78
CA ILE A 74 -16.60 -15.50 -12.05
C ILE A 74 -16.19 -16.89 -11.53
N SER A 75 -16.95 -17.42 -10.56
CA SER A 75 -16.72 -18.74 -9.98
C SER A 75 -17.76 -19.73 -10.53
N LEU A 76 -17.30 -20.79 -11.20
CA LEU A 76 -18.15 -21.87 -11.71
C LEU A 76 -17.48 -23.22 -11.43
N ARG A 77 -18.14 -24.11 -10.67
CA ARG A 77 -17.74 -25.51 -10.45
C ARG A 77 -16.25 -25.69 -10.13
N GLY A 78 -15.76 -25.06 -9.06
CA GLY A 78 -14.35 -25.17 -8.62
C GLY A 78 -13.33 -24.45 -9.52
N ILE A 79 -13.78 -23.69 -10.51
CA ILE A 79 -12.95 -22.87 -11.39
C ILE A 79 -13.30 -21.40 -11.18
N ARG A 80 -12.26 -20.57 -11.01
CA ARG A 80 -12.38 -19.11 -11.02
C ARG A 80 -11.77 -18.56 -12.29
N THR A 81 -12.46 -17.61 -12.92
CA THR A 81 -11.97 -16.90 -14.09
C THR A 81 -12.22 -15.41 -13.96
N GLY A 82 -11.33 -14.60 -14.53
CA GLY A 82 -11.49 -13.16 -14.59
C GLY A 82 -10.59 -12.53 -15.64
N PHE A 83 -10.74 -11.22 -15.80
CA PHE A 83 -9.96 -10.42 -16.73
C PHE A 83 -9.21 -9.34 -15.97
N ILE A 84 -7.97 -9.09 -16.41
CA ILE A 84 -7.12 -7.99 -15.96
C ILE A 84 -6.89 -7.10 -17.18
N LEU A 85 -7.28 -5.84 -17.08
CA LEU A 85 -6.95 -4.80 -18.04
C LEU A 85 -5.74 -4.04 -17.51
N LEU A 86 -4.62 -4.14 -18.22
CA LEU A 86 -3.41 -3.38 -17.96
C LEU A 86 -3.40 -2.14 -18.84
N ALA A 87 -2.98 -1.02 -18.29
CA ALA A 87 -2.75 0.21 -19.04
C ALA A 87 -1.31 0.70 -18.80
N ALA A 88 -0.67 1.19 -19.85
CA ALA A 88 0.56 1.97 -19.74
C ALA A 88 0.35 3.33 -20.42
N VAL A 89 0.57 4.41 -19.68
CA VAL A 89 0.37 5.79 -20.12
C VAL A 89 1.70 6.51 -20.13
N THR A 90 2.03 7.16 -21.24
CA THR A 90 3.21 8.01 -21.34
C THR A 90 2.84 9.46 -20.98
N TYR A 91 3.67 10.13 -20.20
CA TYR A 91 3.57 11.56 -19.88
C TYR A 91 4.94 12.22 -20.12
N PRO A 92 5.03 13.48 -20.60
CA PRO A 92 3.92 14.38 -20.97
C PRO A 92 3.36 14.14 -22.38
N LYS A 93 3.84 13.12 -23.10
CA LYS A 93 3.42 12.85 -24.47
C LYS A 93 1.93 12.46 -24.52
N PRO A 94 1.09 13.09 -25.35
CA PRO A 94 -0.33 12.74 -25.51
C PRO A 94 -0.53 11.47 -26.35
N GLU A 95 0.32 10.45 -26.14
CA GLU A 95 0.18 9.15 -26.78
C GLU A 95 -1.06 8.43 -26.25
N ARG A 96 -1.74 7.67 -27.12
CA ARG A 96 -2.82 6.80 -26.67
C ARG A 96 -2.27 5.78 -25.67
N PRO A 97 -2.97 5.52 -24.53
CA PRO A 97 -2.55 4.49 -23.61
C PRO A 97 -2.43 3.13 -24.29
N LEU A 98 -1.40 2.38 -23.91
CA LEU A 98 -1.23 0.99 -24.34
C LEU A 98 -2.06 0.11 -23.42
N PHE A 99 -3.04 -0.60 -23.98
CA PHE A 99 -3.87 -1.53 -23.23
C PHE A 99 -3.47 -2.98 -23.50
N ARG A 100 -3.48 -3.82 -22.46
CA ARG A 100 -3.31 -5.26 -22.58
C ARG A 100 -4.36 -5.97 -21.73
N LEU A 101 -5.19 -6.78 -22.38
CA LEU A 101 -6.13 -7.67 -21.70
C LEU A 101 -5.45 -8.99 -21.38
N LYS A 102 -5.58 -9.45 -20.14
CA LYS A 102 -5.10 -10.76 -19.70
C LYS A 102 -6.21 -11.53 -19.00
N THR A 103 -6.44 -12.75 -19.43
CA THR A 103 -7.32 -13.69 -18.72
C THR A 103 -6.53 -14.44 -17.67
N PHE A 104 -7.18 -14.74 -16.55
CA PHE A 104 -6.66 -15.70 -15.58
C PHE A 104 -7.72 -16.74 -15.27
N LYS A 105 -7.24 -17.97 -15.06
CA LYS A 105 -8.06 -19.12 -14.71
C LYS A 105 -7.34 -19.86 -13.61
N ASP A 106 -8.06 -20.20 -12.55
CA ASP A 106 -7.52 -20.98 -11.45
C ASP A 106 -8.50 -22.06 -10.98
N LYS A 107 -7.95 -23.14 -10.44
CA LYS A 107 -8.71 -24.18 -9.72
C LYS A 107 -8.59 -23.88 -8.24
N PHE A 108 -9.71 -23.91 -7.53
CA PHE A 108 -9.74 -23.56 -6.12
C PHE A 108 -10.37 -24.67 -5.29
N ASP A 109 -9.75 -25.02 -4.16
CA ASP A 109 -10.40 -25.78 -3.08
C ASP A 109 -11.17 -24.82 -2.18
N GLU A 110 -12.40 -25.15 -1.81
CA GLU A 110 -13.33 -24.28 -1.08
C GLU A 110 -12.78 -23.70 0.25
N GLU A 111 -11.66 -24.24 0.77
CA GLU A 111 -11.01 -23.84 2.02
C GLU A 111 -9.95 -22.73 1.91
N GLU A 112 -9.46 -22.38 0.71
CA GLU A 112 -8.54 -21.25 0.57
C GLU A 112 -9.31 -19.90 0.70
N GLU A 113 -8.65 -18.82 1.12
CA GLU A 113 -9.29 -17.50 1.16
C GLU A 113 -9.44 -16.89 -0.27
N PRO A 114 -10.61 -16.36 -0.64
CA PRO A 114 -10.93 -16.00 -2.03
C PRO A 114 -10.27 -14.73 -2.59
N SER A 115 -9.58 -13.91 -1.77
CA SER A 115 -9.32 -12.50 -2.12
C SER A 115 -7.93 -12.18 -2.70
N SER A 116 -6.93 -13.03 -2.48
CA SER A 116 -5.52 -12.67 -2.74
C SER A 116 -5.02 -12.99 -4.16
N LEU A 117 -5.67 -13.95 -4.85
CA LEU A 117 -5.23 -14.45 -6.15
C LEU A 117 -5.33 -13.44 -7.31
N PRO A 118 -6.46 -12.72 -7.53
CA PRO A 118 -6.55 -11.74 -8.62
C PRO A 118 -5.51 -10.62 -8.47
N SER A 119 -5.27 -10.17 -7.24
CA SER A 119 -4.25 -9.18 -6.91
C SER A 119 -2.85 -9.70 -7.22
N ALA A 120 -2.55 -10.97 -6.91
CA ALA A 120 -1.25 -11.56 -7.21
C ALA A 120 -0.96 -11.64 -8.71
N VAL A 121 -1.95 -12.08 -9.48
CA VAL A 121 -1.82 -12.18 -10.95
C VAL A 121 -1.71 -10.79 -11.59
N ALA A 122 -2.45 -9.80 -11.08
CA ALA A 122 -2.38 -8.41 -11.51
C ALA A 122 -0.97 -7.82 -11.28
N LYS A 123 -0.45 -7.90 -10.04
CA LYS A 123 0.91 -7.46 -9.70
C LYS A 123 1.98 -8.07 -10.61
N LYS A 124 1.91 -9.39 -10.84
CA LYS A 124 2.84 -10.08 -11.75
C LYS A 124 2.69 -9.59 -13.19
N ALA A 125 1.47 -9.34 -13.64
CA ALA A 125 1.21 -8.85 -15.00
C ALA A 125 1.71 -7.43 -15.23
N GLU A 126 1.56 -6.53 -14.25
CA GLU A 126 2.14 -5.17 -14.29
C GLU A 126 3.66 -5.22 -14.44
N ILE A 127 4.34 -6.04 -13.63
CA ILE A 127 5.81 -6.15 -13.71
C ILE A 127 6.26 -6.77 -15.04
N LEU A 128 5.50 -7.70 -15.61
CA LEU A 128 5.77 -8.22 -16.95
C LEU A 128 5.64 -7.11 -18.01
N VAL A 129 4.62 -6.25 -17.91
CA VAL A 129 4.46 -5.09 -18.79
C VAL A 129 5.64 -4.13 -18.62
N MET A 130 6.04 -3.84 -17.38
CA MET A 130 7.21 -3.01 -17.09
C MET A 130 8.48 -3.55 -17.74
N ARG A 131 8.73 -4.86 -17.62
CA ARG A 131 9.85 -5.54 -18.28
C ARG A 131 9.79 -5.41 -19.80
N ASP A 132 8.62 -5.67 -20.38
CA ASP A 132 8.43 -5.60 -21.83
C ASP A 132 8.69 -4.17 -22.35
N LEU A 133 8.24 -3.15 -21.61
CA LEU A 133 8.49 -1.74 -21.93
C LEU A 133 9.98 -1.39 -21.86
N LEU A 134 10.67 -1.78 -20.79
CA LEU A 134 12.12 -1.59 -20.65
C LEU A 134 12.90 -2.23 -21.81
N ARG A 135 12.44 -3.36 -22.33
CA ARG A 135 13.11 -4.05 -23.45
C ARG A 135 12.85 -3.39 -24.79
N LYS A 136 11.62 -2.94 -25.03
CA LYS A 136 11.14 -2.53 -26.37
C LYS A 136 11.15 -1.03 -26.60
N ARG A 137 11.16 -0.21 -25.56
CA ARG A 137 11.13 1.25 -25.64
C ARG A 137 12.36 1.86 -24.99
N GLU A 138 12.85 2.94 -25.60
CA GLU A 138 13.98 3.72 -25.11
C GLU A 138 13.59 5.18 -24.80
N ASP A 139 12.39 5.60 -25.20
CA ASP A 139 11.97 6.98 -25.29
C ASP A 139 11.24 7.50 -24.03
N PHE A 140 11.56 6.90 -22.88
CA PHE A 140 11.11 7.31 -21.56
C PHE A 140 12.29 7.33 -20.58
N ASP A 141 12.19 8.08 -19.49
CA ASP A 141 13.22 8.22 -18.48
C ASP A 141 12.90 7.42 -17.21
N VAL A 142 11.63 7.39 -16.82
CA VAL A 142 11.16 6.75 -15.58
C VAL A 142 9.96 5.87 -15.85
N LEU A 143 9.96 4.68 -15.24
CA LEU A 143 8.83 3.77 -15.22
C LEU A 143 8.21 3.75 -13.83
N VAL A 144 6.93 4.05 -13.76
CA VAL A 144 6.15 4.18 -12.53
C VAL A 144 5.13 3.06 -12.48
N ARG A 145 5.07 2.34 -11.36
CA ARG A 145 4.03 1.34 -11.07
C ARG A 145 3.02 1.93 -10.09
N ASP A 146 1.72 1.70 -10.30
CA ASP A 146 0.72 1.88 -9.24
C ASP A 146 0.82 0.72 -8.24
N GLY A 147 1.39 1.00 -7.08
CA GLY A 147 1.82 0.05 -6.06
C GLY A 147 3.33 0.07 -5.81
N ASP A 148 3.75 -0.66 -4.78
CA ASP A 148 5.13 -0.81 -4.30
C ASP A 148 6.10 -1.45 -5.32
N PHE A 149 7.33 -0.94 -5.43
CA PHE A 149 8.33 -1.54 -6.31
C PHE A 149 9.73 -1.57 -5.66
N PRO A 150 10.39 -2.75 -5.57
CA PRO A 150 9.83 -4.07 -5.81
C PRO A 150 8.64 -4.35 -4.86
N PRO A 151 7.65 -5.17 -5.25
CA PRO A 151 6.56 -5.49 -4.33
C PRO A 151 7.08 -6.09 -3.03
N ALA A 152 6.53 -5.71 -1.89
CA ALA A 152 6.88 -6.24 -0.58
C ALA A 152 6.73 -7.77 -0.55
N ASN A 153 5.71 -8.31 -1.24
CA ASN A 153 5.55 -9.76 -1.43
C ASN A 153 6.74 -10.44 -2.13
N ALA A 154 7.49 -9.71 -2.96
CA ALA A 154 8.72 -10.18 -3.60
C ALA A 154 9.93 -10.14 -2.64
N LEU A 155 9.86 -9.36 -1.57
CA LEU A 155 10.90 -9.26 -0.54
C LEU A 155 10.76 -10.35 0.54
N PHE A 156 9.53 -10.79 0.84
CA PHE A 156 9.25 -11.73 1.94
C PHE A 156 8.80 -13.13 1.50
N SER A 157 9.09 -13.53 0.25
CA SER A 157 9.12 -14.92 -0.26
C SER A 157 8.12 -15.91 0.38
N SER A 158 6.90 -16.00 -0.15
CA SER A 158 6.07 -17.21 0.01
C SER A 158 5.97 -17.96 -1.33
N LYS A 159 5.64 -19.27 -1.30
CA LYS A 159 5.54 -20.10 -2.52
C LYS A 159 4.61 -19.53 -3.60
N ILE A 160 3.57 -18.79 -3.19
CA ILE A 160 2.59 -18.14 -4.08
C ILE A 160 3.25 -17.03 -4.92
N TRP A 161 4.33 -16.42 -4.42
CA TRP A 161 5.05 -15.32 -5.06
C TRP A 161 6.35 -15.74 -5.75
N ALA A 162 6.60 -17.05 -5.85
CA ALA A 162 7.75 -17.60 -6.56
C ALA A 162 7.76 -17.08 -8.02
N GLY A 163 8.91 -16.51 -8.43
CA GLY A 163 9.10 -15.86 -9.72
C GLY A 163 8.75 -14.36 -9.77
N LEU A 164 8.03 -13.81 -8.78
CA LEU A 164 7.86 -12.35 -8.68
C LEU A 164 9.18 -11.67 -8.29
N THR A 165 9.94 -12.28 -7.39
CA THR A 165 11.28 -11.83 -6.98
C THR A 165 12.26 -11.81 -8.14
N GLU A 166 12.36 -12.91 -8.89
CA GLU A 166 13.23 -13.00 -10.08
C GLU A 166 12.85 -11.95 -11.14
N LEU A 167 11.54 -11.81 -11.38
CA LEU A 167 11.04 -10.84 -12.35
C LEU A 167 11.30 -9.39 -11.92
N ALA A 168 11.07 -9.06 -10.65
CA ALA A 168 11.39 -7.74 -10.12
C ALA A 168 12.89 -7.44 -10.19
N HIS A 169 13.73 -8.45 -9.89
CA HIS A 169 15.18 -8.34 -10.00
C HIS A 169 15.64 -8.12 -11.44
N GLU A 170 15.06 -8.85 -12.40
CA GLU A 170 15.29 -8.69 -13.83
C GLU A 170 14.95 -7.25 -14.29
N VAL A 171 13.79 -6.72 -13.86
CA VAL A 171 13.37 -5.34 -14.17
C VAL A 171 14.33 -4.32 -13.58
N MET A 172 14.72 -4.46 -12.30
CA MET A 172 15.70 -3.57 -11.65
C MET A 172 17.05 -3.58 -12.37
N LYS A 173 17.56 -4.77 -12.70
CA LYS A 173 18.83 -4.92 -13.43
C LYS A 173 18.77 -4.26 -14.80
N THR A 174 17.71 -4.54 -15.57
CA THR A 174 17.53 -3.98 -16.91
C THR A 174 17.41 -2.46 -16.87
N ALA A 175 16.66 -1.91 -15.92
CA ALA A 175 16.53 -0.45 -15.77
C ALA A 175 17.86 0.20 -15.42
N LYS A 176 18.66 -0.41 -14.53
CA LYS A 176 20.01 0.07 -14.21
C LYS A 176 20.92 0.06 -15.44
N GLU A 177 20.93 -1.03 -16.20
CA GLU A 177 21.72 -1.14 -17.44
C GLU A 177 21.33 -0.10 -18.48
N LYS A 178 20.04 0.24 -18.57
CA LYS A 178 19.52 1.25 -19.51
C LYS A 178 19.45 2.67 -18.94
N ASN A 179 19.98 2.89 -17.73
CA ASN A 179 19.91 4.17 -17.02
C ASN A 179 18.48 4.76 -16.94
N LYS A 180 17.50 3.92 -16.60
CA LYS A 180 16.09 4.30 -16.42
C LYS A 180 15.71 4.29 -14.95
N GLY A 181 14.91 5.26 -14.52
CA GLY A 181 14.32 5.29 -13.18
C GLY A 181 13.20 4.26 -13.03
N LEU A 182 13.11 3.65 -11.84
CA LEU A 182 11.99 2.81 -11.44
C LEU A 182 11.37 3.38 -10.17
N VAL A 183 10.05 3.51 -10.16
CA VAL A 183 9.31 4.02 -9.01
C VAL A 183 8.07 3.16 -8.80
N GLY A 184 7.81 2.81 -7.54
CA GLY A 184 6.51 2.30 -7.11
C GLY A 184 5.77 3.37 -6.33
N LEU A 185 4.52 3.64 -6.69
CA LEU A 185 3.66 4.59 -5.99
C LEU A 185 2.65 3.86 -5.14
N VAL A 186 2.84 3.85 -3.82
CA VAL A 186 1.91 3.16 -2.93
C VAL A 186 0.94 4.16 -2.35
N LYS A 187 -0.29 4.11 -2.85
CA LYS A 187 -1.39 4.93 -2.32
C LYS A 187 -1.87 4.30 -1.02
N ARG A 188 -1.56 4.96 0.10
CA ARG A 188 -2.07 4.65 1.45
C ARG A 188 -1.82 3.20 1.87
N ILE A 189 -0.58 2.90 2.21
CA ILE A 189 -0.31 1.65 2.92
C ILE A 189 -0.77 1.83 4.37
N SER A 190 -1.48 0.86 4.92
CA SER A 190 -1.65 0.69 6.38
C SER A 190 -0.33 0.25 7.02
N THR A 191 0.76 0.98 6.76
CA THR A 191 2.05 0.86 7.44
C THR A 191 2.20 1.97 8.46
N SER A 192 3.21 1.85 9.31
CA SER A 192 3.61 2.85 10.29
C SER A 192 5.09 3.20 10.09
N MET A 193 5.57 3.28 8.84
CA MET A 193 6.98 3.54 8.54
C MET A 193 7.42 4.95 8.93
N ILE A 194 6.52 5.94 8.86
CA ILE A 194 6.73 7.30 9.38
C ILE A 194 7.00 7.21 10.88
N ALA A 195 6.06 6.66 11.66
CA ALA A 195 6.25 6.51 13.11
C ALA A 195 7.50 5.68 13.44
N TYR A 196 7.73 4.59 12.72
CA TYR A 196 8.87 3.70 12.97
C TYR A 196 10.21 4.38 12.71
N LYS A 197 10.31 5.27 11.71
CA LYS A 197 11.52 6.08 11.48
C LYS A 197 11.92 6.88 12.72
N PHE A 198 10.94 7.48 13.41
CA PHE A 198 11.20 8.42 14.51
C PHE A 198 11.18 7.78 15.91
N LEU A 199 10.54 6.62 16.06
CA LEU A 199 10.36 5.91 17.32
C LEU A 199 11.07 4.56 17.39
N GLY A 200 11.36 3.91 16.26
CA GLY A 200 11.94 2.58 16.22
C GLY A 200 11.14 1.56 17.02
N ASP A 201 11.82 0.82 17.89
CA ASP A 201 11.20 -0.20 18.74
C ASP A 201 10.25 0.39 19.80
N GLU A 202 10.35 1.69 20.14
CA GLU A 202 9.38 2.37 21.01
C GLU A 202 7.97 2.30 20.42
N LEU A 203 7.83 2.33 19.10
CA LEU A 203 6.53 2.16 18.43
C LEU A 203 5.89 0.81 18.78
N ILE A 204 6.68 -0.27 18.78
CA ILE A 204 6.21 -1.61 19.10
C ILE A 204 5.68 -1.63 20.53
N ARG A 205 6.48 -1.11 21.47
CA ARG A 205 6.13 -1.06 22.88
C ARG A 205 4.85 -0.26 23.11
N ILE A 206 4.70 0.90 22.48
CA ILE A 206 3.48 1.70 22.55
C ILE A 206 2.25 0.89 22.10
N ILE A 207 2.35 0.15 20.99
CA ILE A 207 1.25 -0.67 20.47
C ILE A 207 0.97 -1.87 21.37
N GLU A 208 2.00 -2.51 21.93
CA GLU A 208 1.87 -3.70 22.77
C GLU A 208 1.37 -3.41 24.18
N GLU A 209 1.79 -2.29 24.76
CA GLU A 209 1.38 -1.85 26.10
C GLU A 209 -0.04 -1.22 26.08
N ALA A 210 -0.64 -1.02 24.90
CA ALA A 210 -1.99 -0.46 24.78
C ALA A 210 -3.04 -1.36 25.51
N PRO A 211 -3.92 -0.77 26.34
CA PRO A 211 -4.52 -1.47 27.48
C PRO A 211 -5.50 -2.63 27.19
N ARG A 212 -5.86 -2.96 25.94
CA ARG A 212 -6.75 -4.08 25.58
C ARG A 212 -6.62 -4.46 24.09
N LYS A 213 -6.87 -5.72 23.72
CA LYS A 213 -6.73 -6.21 22.32
C LYS A 213 -7.56 -5.40 21.28
N ALA A 214 -8.80 -5.03 21.60
CA ALA A 214 -9.66 -4.22 20.73
C ALA A 214 -9.16 -2.76 20.54
N TYR A 215 -8.28 -2.28 21.42
CA TYR A 215 -7.70 -0.95 21.37
C TYR A 215 -6.37 -0.95 20.60
N LYS A 216 -5.67 -2.09 20.58
CA LYS A 216 -4.38 -2.24 19.88
C LYS A 216 -4.50 -2.02 18.37
N SER A 217 -5.60 -2.46 17.74
CA SER A 217 -5.84 -2.20 16.32
C SER A 217 -6.02 -0.71 16.07
N VAL A 218 -6.88 -0.04 16.85
CA VAL A 218 -7.15 1.39 16.73
C VAL A 218 -5.89 2.23 16.99
N VAL A 219 -5.09 1.89 18.00
CA VAL A 219 -3.80 2.54 18.26
C VAL A 219 -2.84 2.38 17.07
N SER A 220 -2.77 1.17 16.49
CA SER A 220 -1.96 0.91 15.30
C SER A 220 -2.43 1.71 14.08
N ASP A 221 -3.75 1.87 13.92
CA ASP A 221 -4.35 2.63 12.82
C ASP A 221 -4.10 4.13 12.97
N LEU A 222 -4.17 4.66 14.19
CA LEU A 222 -3.82 6.06 14.46
C LEU A 222 -2.35 6.32 14.11
N LEU A 223 -1.44 5.44 14.51
CA LEU A 223 -0.01 5.57 14.20
C LEU A 223 0.36 5.13 12.76
N SER A 224 -0.61 5.03 11.85
CA SER A 224 -0.36 4.67 10.46
C SER A 224 0.09 5.87 9.61
N ASP A 225 0.84 5.58 8.55
CA ASP A 225 1.39 6.57 7.63
C ASP A 225 0.31 7.47 6.99
N PRO A 226 -0.89 6.96 6.61
CA PRO A 226 -1.96 7.83 6.10
C PRO A 226 -2.45 8.84 7.15
N VAL A 227 -2.57 8.42 8.41
CA VAL A 227 -3.06 9.30 9.49
C VAL A 227 -1.99 10.31 9.88
N LEU A 228 -0.74 9.88 10.05
CA LEU A 228 0.38 10.78 10.37
C LEU A 228 0.64 11.76 9.23
N GLY A 229 0.64 11.28 7.99
CA GLY A 229 0.77 12.13 6.81
C GLY A 229 -0.35 13.18 6.74
N TRP A 230 -1.60 12.79 7.05
CA TRP A 230 -2.72 13.74 7.06
C TRP A 230 -2.63 14.78 8.18
N LEU A 231 -2.14 14.39 9.36
CA LEU A 231 -2.06 15.28 10.52
C LEU A 231 -0.81 16.16 10.54
N MET A 232 0.28 15.76 9.89
CA MET A 232 1.60 16.40 10.07
C MET A 232 2.19 17.00 8.80
N LEU A 233 1.59 16.77 7.63
CA LEU A 233 2.05 17.31 6.34
C LEU A 233 0.98 18.16 5.66
N ASP A 234 1.41 19.31 5.16
CA ASP A 234 0.61 20.19 4.32
C ASP A 234 0.67 19.76 2.84
N ALA A 235 -0.22 20.34 2.03
CA ALA A 235 -0.24 20.09 0.60
C ALA A 235 1.10 20.45 -0.07
N GLY A 236 1.70 19.47 -0.76
CA GLY A 236 3.01 19.63 -1.40
C GLY A 236 4.19 19.32 -0.48
N GLU A 237 3.97 18.97 0.78
CA GLU A 237 5.03 18.53 1.69
C GLU A 237 5.24 17.01 1.63
N TYR A 238 6.47 16.59 1.91
CA TYR A 238 6.84 15.18 2.00
C TYR A 238 7.98 14.97 3.00
N ILE A 239 8.12 13.73 3.47
CA ILE A 239 9.25 13.28 4.30
C ILE A 239 9.98 12.17 3.55
N GLU A 240 11.30 12.24 3.52
CA GLU A 240 12.12 11.12 3.07
C GLU A 240 12.16 10.07 4.19
N ILE A 241 11.41 8.98 4.04
CA ILE A 241 11.36 7.91 5.05
C ILE A 241 12.71 7.18 5.15
N GLY A 242 13.36 6.98 4.01
CA GLY A 242 14.67 6.35 3.91
C GLY A 242 14.91 5.84 2.50
N ARG A 243 16.10 5.34 2.25
CA ARG A 243 16.54 4.73 0.99
C ARG A 243 16.64 3.23 1.14
N TYR A 244 16.48 2.53 0.01
CA TYR A 244 16.75 1.10 -0.03
C TYR A 244 18.22 0.83 0.30
N GLY A 245 18.46 0.25 1.48
CA GLY A 245 19.81 -0.04 1.97
C GLY A 245 20.21 0.76 3.20
N ASP A 246 19.46 1.78 3.59
CA ASP A 246 19.70 2.49 4.85
C ASP A 246 19.65 1.51 6.01
N GLU A 247 20.59 1.64 6.94
CA GLU A 247 20.69 0.79 8.12
C GLU A 247 19.89 1.38 9.28
N PHE A 248 19.25 0.50 10.04
CA PHE A 248 18.52 0.78 11.27
C PHE A 248 18.91 -0.28 12.30
N GLY A 249 19.80 0.08 13.23
CA GLY A 249 20.57 -0.91 13.99
C GLY A 249 21.48 -1.69 13.04
N ASP A 250 21.49 -3.02 13.16
CA ASP A 250 22.30 -3.93 12.32
C ASP A 250 21.59 -4.41 11.04
N LEU A 251 20.34 -3.97 10.81
CA LEU A 251 19.50 -4.41 9.68
C LEU A 251 19.15 -3.24 8.77
N LYS A 252 18.84 -3.52 7.50
CA LYS A 252 18.29 -2.49 6.60
C LYS A 252 16.94 -1.99 7.12
N PHE A 253 16.67 -0.68 7.09
CA PHE A 253 15.46 -0.04 7.63
C PHE A 253 14.15 -0.73 7.21
N ALA A 254 13.94 -0.95 5.91
CA ALA A 254 12.75 -1.63 5.41
C ALA A 254 12.66 -3.08 5.94
N VAL A 255 13.78 -3.80 5.94
CA VAL A 255 13.85 -5.17 6.47
C VAL A 255 13.58 -5.17 7.98
N SER A 256 14.12 -4.21 8.71
CA SER A 256 13.91 -4.03 10.14
C SER A 256 12.43 -3.83 10.44
N TYR A 257 11.79 -2.82 9.82
CA TYR A 257 10.36 -2.54 9.97
C TYR A 257 9.50 -3.78 9.67
N PHE A 258 9.69 -4.41 8.51
CA PHE A 258 8.86 -5.56 8.15
C PHE A 258 9.16 -6.81 8.96
N SER A 259 10.41 -7.08 9.35
CA SER A 259 10.75 -8.21 10.23
C SER A 259 10.11 -8.04 11.60
N THR A 260 10.14 -6.82 12.14
CA THR A 260 9.47 -6.42 13.37
C THR A 260 7.95 -6.60 13.29
N MET A 261 7.34 -6.16 12.19
CA MET A 261 5.89 -6.29 11.97
C MET A 261 5.46 -7.73 11.62
N VAL A 262 6.34 -8.57 11.06
CA VAL A 262 6.07 -9.99 10.75
C VAL A 262 6.21 -10.87 12.00
N LYS A 263 7.18 -10.62 12.89
CA LYS A 263 7.27 -11.28 14.21
C LYS A 263 5.94 -11.15 14.98
N ARG A 264 5.24 -10.03 14.81
CA ARG A 264 3.90 -9.80 15.36
C ARG A 264 2.84 -10.74 14.77
N LYS A 265 2.91 -11.12 13.49
CA LYS A 265 1.93 -12.05 12.88
C LYS A 265 2.12 -13.50 13.31
N GLU A 266 3.34 -13.92 13.61
CA GLU A 266 3.64 -15.29 14.06
C GLU A 266 3.40 -15.50 15.56
N SER A 267 3.19 -14.42 16.33
CA SER A 267 2.95 -14.44 17.78
C SER A 267 1.45 -14.38 18.16
N TYR A 268 0.54 -14.41 17.16
CA TYR A 268 -0.91 -14.52 17.33
C TYR A 268 -1.42 -15.92 16.93
#